data_AF-A0AAJ4AYN4-F1
#
_entry.id   AF-A0AAJ4AYN4-F1
#
_cell.length_a   1.000
_cell.length_b   1.000
_cell.length_c   1.000
_cell.angle_alpha   90.00
_cell.angle_beta   90.00
_cell.angle_gamma   90.00
#
_symmetry.space_group_name_H-M   'P 1'
#
loop_
_entity.id
_entity.type
_entity.pdbx_description
1 polymer ?
#
loop_
_entity_poly.entity_id
_entity_poly.type
_entity_poly.pdbx_seq_one_letter_code
_entity_poly.pdbx_strand_id
1 'polypeptide(L)'
;MRNRMLAVLAVAAMPAFASETKLAVPSDTKAQYFVLERDTKGNERKITTKRVGPSGTGYSQRLVNCSAGTFKYLGDGETLKEMKASKPDGKMAPLTQGSISFYVAEAACK
;
A
#
# COMPACT_ATOMS: atom_id res chain seq x y z
N MET A 1 -37.05 -39.39 28.42
CA MET A 1 -35.62 -39.10 28.63
C MET A 1 -35.00 -38.67 27.31
N ARG A 2 -34.27 -37.53 27.31
CA ARG A 2 -33.05 -37.24 26.52
C ARG A 2 -33.15 -37.40 24.99
N ASN A 3 -32.91 -36.41 24.14
CA ASN A 3 -31.74 -35.53 24.17
C ASN A 3 -31.97 -34.37 23.18
N ARG A 4 -31.84 -33.11 23.63
CA ARG A 4 -31.76 -31.96 22.72
C ARG A 4 -30.33 -31.92 22.15
N MET A 5 -30.16 -32.33 20.89
CA MET A 5 -28.91 -32.05 20.16
C MET A 5 -28.90 -30.56 19.78
N LEU A 6 -28.10 -29.78 20.50
CA LEU A 6 -27.70 -28.45 20.06
C LEU A 6 -26.71 -28.60 18.90
N ALA A 7 -27.10 -28.15 17.72
CA ALA A 7 -26.18 -27.96 16.60
C ALA A 7 -25.33 -26.71 16.86
N VAL A 8 -24.02 -26.89 17.04
CA VAL A 8 -23.06 -25.80 17.13
C VAL A 8 -22.80 -25.28 15.71
N LEU A 9 -23.30 -24.09 15.39
CA LEU A 9 -22.88 -23.35 14.20
C LEU A 9 -21.45 -22.85 14.41
N ALA A 10 -20.48 -23.48 13.76
CA ALA A 10 -19.14 -22.95 13.62
C ALA A 10 -19.18 -21.74 12.67
N VAL A 11 -19.09 -20.52 13.22
CA VAL A 11 -18.91 -19.30 12.44
C VAL A 11 -17.47 -19.31 11.92
N ALA A 12 -17.29 -19.63 10.65
CA ALA A 12 -16.00 -19.47 9.97
C ALA A 12 -15.66 -17.98 9.90
N ALA A 13 -14.71 -17.52 10.72
CA ALA A 13 -14.16 -16.18 10.61
C ALA A 13 -13.33 -16.08 9.33
N MET A 14 -13.91 -15.50 8.28
CA MET A 14 -13.14 -15.14 7.09
C MET A 14 -12.20 -13.99 7.45
N PRO A 15 -10.87 -14.13 7.28
CA PRO A 15 -9.98 -12.99 7.47
C PRO A 15 -10.35 -11.93 6.43
N ALA A 16 -10.70 -10.74 6.89
CA ALA A 16 -10.89 -9.58 6.04
C ALA A 16 -9.54 -9.21 5.43
N PHE A 17 -9.26 -9.69 4.22
CA PHE A 17 -8.16 -9.17 3.43
C PHE A 17 -8.44 -7.70 3.19
N ALA A 18 -7.56 -6.81 3.69
CA ALA A 18 -7.57 -5.42 3.28
C ALA A 18 -7.60 -5.41 1.74
N SER A 19 -8.66 -4.83 1.16
CA SER A 19 -8.93 -4.91 -0.27
C SER A 19 -7.82 -4.20 -1.04
N GLU A 20 -6.86 -4.97 -1.53
CA GLU A 20 -5.77 -4.42 -2.33
C GLU A 20 -6.33 -3.87 -3.64
N THR A 21 -6.13 -2.58 -3.89
CA THR A 21 -6.61 -1.95 -5.11
C THR A 21 -5.49 -1.89 -6.14
N LYS A 22 -5.68 -2.50 -7.31
CA LYS A 22 -4.68 -2.49 -8.38
C LYS A 22 -4.35 -1.04 -8.81
N LEU A 23 -3.07 -0.74 -8.93
CA LEU A 23 -2.53 0.54 -9.38
C LEU A 23 -1.83 0.36 -10.74
N ALA A 24 -2.22 1.16 -11.73
CA ALA A 24 -1.53 1.20 -13.01
C ALA A 24 -0.22 2.01 -12.88
N VAL A 25 0.90 1.38 -13.26
CA VAL A 25 2.23 2.02 -13.31
C VAL A 25 2.86 1.69 -14.66
N PRO A 26 2.51 2.42 -15.74
CA PRO A 26 2.95 2.11 -17.10
C PRO A 26 4.48 2.08 -17.30
N SER A 27 5.22 2.79 -16.45
CA SER A 27 6.69 2.87 -16.51
C SER A 27 7.42 1.62 -16.02
N ASP A 28 6.74 0.70 -15.33
CA ASP A 28 7.31 -0.57 -14.87
C ASP A 28 6.46 -1.74 -15.36
N THR A 29 6.63 -2.07 -16.64
CA THR A 29 5.84 -3.10 -17.35
C THR A 29 6.09 -4.51 -16.84
N LYS A 30 7.15 -4.73 -16.05
CA LYS A 30 7.51 -6.04 -15.51
C LYS A 30 6.90 -6.29 -14.14
N ALA A 31 6.25 -5.30 -13.52
CA ALA A 31 5.68 -5.45 -12.18
C ALA A 31 4.22 -5.04 -12.10
N GLN A 32 3.55 -5.56 -11.08
CA GLN A 32 2.20 -5.17 -10.70
C GLN A 32 2.23 -4.39 -9.39
N TYR A 33 1.40 -3.36 -9.30
CA TYR A 33 1.31 -2.51 -8.13
C TYR A 33 -0.09 -2.55 -7.55
N PHE A 34 -0.15 -2.46 -6.22
CA PHE A 34 -1.39 -2.48 -5.45
C PHE A 34 -1.31 -1.45 -4.34
N VAL A 35 -2.39 -0.70 -4.13
CA VAL A 35 -2.60 0.16 -2.96
C VAL A 35 -3.17 -0.70 -1.85
N LEU A 36 -2.50 -0.71 -0.69
CA LEU A 36 -2.93 -1.44 0.50
C LEU A 36 -3.68 -0.52 1.47
N GLU A 37 -3.20 0.71 1.60
CA GLU A 37 -3.74 1.72 2.51
C GLU A 37 -3.41 3.10 1.95
N ARG A 38 -4.33 4.06 2.12
CA ARG A 38 -4.07 5.47 1.80
C ARG A 38 -4.90 6.40 2.67
N ASP A 39 -4.34 7.55 2.98
CA ASP A 39 -5.13 8.66 3.53
C ASP A 39 -6.07 9.21 2.45
N THR A 40 -7.27 9.64 2.84
CA THR A 40 -8.31 10.13 1.91
C THR A 40 -8.54 11.64 1.99
N LYS A 41 -7.85 12.33 2.91
CA LYS A 41 -8.03 13.76 3.19
C LYS A 41 -6.69 14.41 3.48
N GLY A 42 -6.66 15.74 3.37
CA GLY A 42 -5.47 16.54 3.60
C GLY A 42 -4.56 16.63 2.37
N ASN A 43 -3.63 17.58 2.44
CA ASN A 43 -2.65 17.83 1.40
C ASN A 43 -1.46 16.86 1.48
N GLU A 44 -1.07 16.48 2.69
CA GLU A 44 -0.08 15.42 2.90
C GLU A 44 -0.82 14.09 3.10
N ARG A 45 -0.56 13.12 2.23
CA ARG A 45 -1.22 11.82 2.24
C ARG A 45 -0.19 10.71 2.33
N LYS A 46 -0.39 9.79 3.26
CA LYS A 46 0.34 8.53 3.28
C LYS A 46 -0.29 7.55 2.32
N ILE A 47 0.54 6.79 1.64
CA ILE A 47 0.12 5.67 0.81
C ILE A 47 1.06 4.49 0.99
N THR A 48 0.47 3.34 1.30
CA THR A 48 1.17 2.07 1.41
C THR A 48 0.88 1.25 0.16
N THR A 49 1.93 0.78 -0.51
CA THR A 49 1.84 0.03 -1.77
C THR A 49 2.59 -1.28 -1.71
N LYS A 50 2.10 -2.28 -2.43
CA LYS A 50 2.78 -3.54 -2.75
C LYS A 50 3.19 -3.54 -4.22
N ARG A 51 4.42 -3.94 -4.50
CA ARG A 51 4.94 -4.22 -5.84
C ARG A 51 5.24 -5.71 -5.95
N VAL A 52 4.79 -6.37 -7.00
CA VAL A 52 5.09 -7.77 -7.32
C VAL A 52 5.75 -7.81 -8.70
N GLY A 53 7.00 -8.27 -8.78
CA GLY A 53 7.74 -8.38 -10.05
C GLY A 53 8.80 -9.49 -10.02
N PRO A 54 9.64 -9.59 -11.07
CA PRO A 54 10.66 -10.64 -11.18
C PRO A 54 11.68 -10.65 -10.05
N SER A 55 11.92 -9.50 -9.41
CA SER A 55 12.80 -9.34 -8.25
C SER A 55 12.14 -9.72 -6.92
N GLY A 56 10.92 -10.25 -6.95
CA GLY A 56 10.14 -10.56 -5.75
C GLY A 56 9.08 -9.50 -5.43
N THR A 57 8.63 -9.54 -4.17
CA THR A 57 7.61 -8.63 -3.64
C THR A 57 8.27 -7.56 -2.78
N GLY A 58 7.86 -6.30 -2.98
CA GLY A 58 8.30 -5.19 -2.15
C GLY A 58 7.10 -4.40 -1.62
N TYR A 59 7.25 -3.86 -0.43
CA TYR A 59 6.30 -2.97 0.24
C TYR A 59 6.95 -1.61 0.43
N SER A 60 6.17 -0.55 0.26
CA SER A 60 6.66 0.81 0.51
C SER A 60 5.53 1.69 1.03
N GLN A 61 5.86 2.51 2.03
CA GLN A 61 5.02 3.59 2.50
C GLN A 61 5.66 4.91 2.10
N ARG A 62 4.88 5.79 1.47
CA ARG A 62 5.32 7.14 1.09
C ARG A 62 4.44 8.18 1.75
N LEU A 63 5.03 9.32 2.08
CA LEU A 63 4.30 10.56 2.35
C LEU A 63 4.35 11.41 1.09
N VAL A 64 3.20 11.84 0.60
CA VAL A 64 3.05 12.64 -0.62
C VAL A 64 2.44 13.98 -0.25
N ASN A 65 3.03 15.08 -0.70
CA ASN A 65 2.43 16.41 -0.63
C ASN A 65 1.79 16.73 -1.98
N CYS A 66 0.46 16.69 -2.04
CA CYS A 66 -0.31 16.78 -3.29
C CYS A 66 -0.23 18.16 -3.95
N SER A 67 -0.15 19.24 -3.17
CA SER A 67 -0.02 20.61 -3.67
C SER A 67 1.39 20.91 -4.16
N ALA A 68 2.42 20.42 -3.47
CA ALA A 68 3.81 20.69 -3.83
C ALA A 68 4.37 19.72 -4.88
N GLY A 69 3.68 18.60 -5.14
CA GLY A 69 4.16 17.57 -6.06
C GLY A 69 5.46 16.92 -5.58
N THR A 70 5.59 16.70 -4.28
CA THR A 70 6.78 16.09 -3.66
C THR A 70 6.43 14.85 -2.87
N PHE A 71 7.40 13.96 -2.68
CA PHE A 71 7.21 12.75 -1.88
C PHE A 71 8.48 12.39 -1.11
N LYS A 72 8.34 11.52 -0.11
CA LYS A 72 9.45 10.82 0.53
C LYS A 72 9.03 9.42 0.94
N TYR A 73 9.98 8.49 1.06
CA TYR A 73 9.70 7.22 1.70
C TYR A 73 9.61 7.39 3.21
N LEU A 74 8.59 6.78 3.81
CA LEU A 74 8.51 6.56 5.25
C LEU A 74 9.10 5.20 5.64
N GLY A 75 9.20 4.29 4.67
CA GLY A 75 9.89 3.01 4.80
C GLY A 75 9.59 2.10 3.60
N ASP A 76 10.40 1.06 3.48
CA ASP A 76 10.37 0.06 2.42
C ASP A 76 10.94 -1.28 2.94
N GLY A 77 10.59 -2.38 2.27
CA GLY A 77 11.09 -3.71 2.61
C GLY A 77 10.42 -4.82 1.82
N GLU A 78 10.91 -6.05 1.96
CA GLU A 78 10.33 -7.24 1.32
C GLU A 78 9.08 -7.72 2.07
N THR A 79 8.92 -7.30 3.32
CA THR A 79 7.74 -7.52 4.16
C THR A 79 7.14 -6.23 4.71
N LEU A 80 5.85 -6.25 5.08
CA LEU A 80 5.21 -5.13 5.80
C LEU A 80 5.90 -4.80 7.13
N LYS A 81 6.51 -5.80 7.78
CA LYS A 81 7.23 -5.62 9.04
C LYS A 81 8.51 -4.83 8.82
N GLU A 82 9.29 -5.21 7.81
CA GLU A 82 10.51 -4.50 7.42
C GLU A 82 10.20 -3.07 6.99
N MET A 83 9.19 -2.87 6.14
CA MET A 83 8.75 -1.55 5.72
C MET A 83 8.44 -0.63 6.91
N LYS A 84 7.77 -1.15 7.94
CA LYS A 84 7.45 -0.38 9.16
C LYS A 84 8.65 -0.12 10.07
N ALA A 85 9.68 -0.95 9.99
CA ALA A 85 10.91 -0.82 10.76
C ALA A 85 12.00 -0.02 10.03
N SER A 86 11.86 0.16 8.71
CA SER A 86 12.79 0.91 7.88
C SER A 86 12.79 2.40 8.26
N LYS A 87 13.96 3.04 8.08
CA LYS A 87 14.15 4.45 8.41
C LYS A 87 13.54 5.33 7.31
N PRO A 88 12.73 6.34 7.66
CA PRO A 88 12.24 7.31 6.70
C PRO A 88 13.37 8.10 6.01
N ASP A 89 13.13 8.50 4.77
CA ASP A 89 13.96 9.47 4.07
C ASP A 89 13.97 10.82 4.82
N GLY A 90 15.13 11.47 4.82
CA GLY A 90 15.32 12.73 5.55
C GLY A 90 14.58 13.93 4.94
N LYS A 91 14.39 13.97 3.62
CA LYS A 91 13.78 15.11 2.92
C LYS A 91 12.80 14.65 1.84
N MET A 92 11.83 15.50 1.56
CA MET A 92 10.97 15.37 0.38
C MET A 92 11.78 15.61 -0.90
N ALA A 93 11.45 14.86 -1.95
CA ALA A 93 11.98 15.01 -3.30
C ALA A 93 10.84 15.34 -4.28
N PRO A 94 11.12 16.09 -5.35
CA PRO A 94 10.12 16.37 -6.38
C PRO A 94 9.70 15.09 -7.11
N LEU A 95 8.42 15.02 -7.50
CA LEU A 95 7.92 13.97 -8.36
C LEU A 95 8.41 14.18 -9.78
N THR A 96 9.03 13.15 -10.35
CA THR A 96 9.39 13.12 -11.78
C THR A 96 8.23 12.51 -12.56
N GLN A 97 7.68 13.25 -13.53
CA GLN A 97 6.56 12.78 -14.35
C GLN A 97 6.89 11.44 -15.02
N GLY A 98 5.92 10.51 -15.00
CA GLY A 98 6.08 9.17 -15.56
C GLY A 98 6.95 8.22 -14.73
N SER A 99 7.47 8.63 -13.57
CA SER A 99 8.12 7.72 -12.64
C SER A 99 7.10 6.87 -11.87
N ILE A 100 7.55 5.77 -11.26
CA ILE A 100 6.74 4.95 -10.35
C ILE A 100 6.14 5.83 -9.23
N SER A 101 6.95 6.68 -8.61
CA SER A 101 6.50 7.56 -7.52
C SER A 101 5.46 8.57 -7.97
N PHE A 102 5.51 9.02 -9.23
CA PHE A 102 4.49 9.89 -9.81
C PHE A 102 3.12 9.19 -9.86
N TYR A 103 3.03 7.98 -10.42
CA TYR A 103 1.77 7.25 -10.49
C TYR A 103 1.23 6.87 -9.09
N VAL A 104 2.12 6.52 -8.16
CA VAL A 104 1.75 6.29 -6.76
C VAL A 104 1.22 7.57 -6.10
N ALA A 105 1.83 8.72 -6.37
CA ALA A 105 1.35 10.00 -5.87
C ALA A 105 0.00 10.41 -6.46
N GLU A 106 -0.24 10.19 -7.75
CA GLU A 106 -1.56 10.40 -8.36
C GLU A 106 -2.63 9.54 -7.67
N ALA A 107 -2.31 8.29 -7.36
CA ALA A 107 -3.22 7.40 -6.64
C ALA A 107 -3.45 7.84 -5.18
N ALA A 108 -2.46 8.46 -4.55
CA ALA A 108 -2.60 9.03 -3.22
C ALA A 108 -3.49 10.28 -3.26
N CYS A 109 -3.32 11.15 -4.25
CA CYS A 109 -3.93 12.49 -4.31
C CYS A 109 -5.32 12.55 -4.94
N LYS A 110 -5.77 11.48 -5.60
CA LYS A 110 -7.19 11.27 -5.94
C LYS A 110 -8.03 11.11 -4.68
#